data_AF-A0A0E4C9J8-F1
#
_entry.id   AF-A0A0E4C9J8-F1
#
_cell.length_a   1.000
_cell.length_b   1.000
_cell.length_c   1.000
_cell.angle_alpha   90.00
_cell.angle_beta   90.00
_cell.angle_gamma   90.00
#
_symmetry.space_group_name_H-M   'P 1'
#
loop_
_entity.id
_entity.type
_entity.pdbx_description
1 polymer ?
#
loop_
_entity_poly.entity_id
_entity_poly.type
_entity_poly.pdbx_seq_one_letter_code
_entity_poly.pdbx_strand_id
1 'polypeptide(L)'
;MLLAESHLLCLLRCLLVEMTLSSLILHFKIHNAIVFLLALHIQGGETVAKSKTPAKRARIAEDNRLRNKAYKSKLKTSVKAYEASLSADNVEAARENLIKVTSLIDKSVSKGVLHKNTAARKKSALAKKLNAMNTIAE
;
A
#
# COMPACT_ATOMS: atom_id res chain seq x y z
N MET A 1 9.24 -66.12 -41.75
CA MET A 1 7.99 -65.94 -40.97
C MET A 1 8.13 -65.02 -39.75
N LEU A 2 9.33 -64.56 -39.36
CA LEU A 2 9.54 -63.65 -38.21
C LEU A 2 9.47 -62.14 -38.51
N LEU A 3 9.11 -61.71 -39.74
CA LEU A 3 8.97 -60.29 -40.09
C LEU A 3 7.52 -59.76 -40.16
N ALA A 4 6.51 -60.63 -40.05
CA ALA A 4 5.10 -60.22 -40.16
C ALA A 4 4.45 -59.88 -38.81
N GLU A 5 4.91 -60.48 -37.70
CA GLU A 5 4.33 -60.28 -36.37
C GLU A 5 4.73 -58.94 -35.73
N SER A 6 5.88 -58.38 -36.10
CA SER A 6 6.34 -57.07 -35.60
C SER A 6 5.53 -55.88 -36.16
N HIS A 7 5.14 -55.94 -37.43
CA HIS A 7 4.31 -54.90 -38.05
C HIS A 7 2.87 -54.90 -37.52
N LEU A 8 2.30 -56.09 -37.26
CA LEU A 8 0.93 -56.21 -36.76
C LEU A 8 0.81 -55.72 -35.31
N LEU A 9 1.79 -56.03 -34.45
CA LEU A 9 1.87 -55.50 -33.09
C LEU A 9 2.09 -53.98 -33.07
N CYS A 10 2.86 -53.43 -34.02
CA CYS A 10 3.07 -51.99 -34.15
C CYS A 10 1.79 -51.25 -34.59
N LEU A 11 1.05 -51.80 -35.56
CA LEU A 11 -0.24 -51.25 -36.00
C LEU A 11 -1.31 -51.34 -34.91
N LEU A 12 -1.37 -52.44 -34.15
CA LEU A 12 -2.30 -52.60 -33.03
C LEU A 12 -1.99 -51.62 -31.89
N ARG A 13 -0.71 -51.32 -31.64
CA ARG A 13 -0.25 -50.30 -30.67
C ARG A 13 -0.59 -48.88 -31.14
N CYS A 14 -0.44 -48.58 -32.43
CA CYS A 14 -0.83 -47.29 -33.02
C CYS A 14 -2.35 -47.06 -32.92
N LEU A 15 -3.17 -48.08 -33.24
CA LEU A 15 -4.63 -47.96 -33.17
C LEU A 15 -5.12 -47.75 -31.73
N LEU A 16 -4.48 -48.41 -30.75
CA LEU A 16 -4.80 -48.19 -29.33
C LEU A 16 -4.47 -46.77 -28.86
N VAL A 17 -3.34 -46.19 -29.29
CA VAL A 17 -2.95 -44.81 -28.89
C VAL A 17 -3.90 -43.76 -29.47
N GLU A 18 -4.29 -43.89 -30.75
CA GLU A 18 -5.29 -43.05 -31.41
C GLU A 18 -6.67 -43.13 -30.71
N MET A 19 -7.11 -44.33 -30.32
CA MET A 19 -8.36 -44.52 -29.56
C MET A 19 -8.32 -43.91 -28.15
N THR A 20 -7.15 -43.91 -27.48
CA THR A 20 -6.98 -43.23 -26.17
C THR A 20 -6.87 -41.70 -26.27
N LEU A 21 -6.34 -41.18 -27.38
CA LEU A 21 -6.24 -39.74 -27.65
C LEU A 21 -7.61 -39.10 -27.90
N SER A 22 -8.50 -39.78 -28.65
CA SER A 22 -9.85 -39.27 -28.92
C SER A 22 -10.72 -39.19 -27.66
N SER A 23 -10.57 -40.16 -26.73
CA SER A 23 -11.24 -40.15 -25.42
C SER A 23 -10.75 -39.02 -24.50
N LEU A 24 -9.45 -38.76 -24.48
CA LEU A 24 -8.85 -37.67 -23.68
C LEU A 24 -9.22 -36.29 -24.21
N ILE A 25 -9.27 -36.13 -25.54
CA ILE A 25 -9.71 -34.88 -26.20
C ILE A 25 -11.18 -34.62 -25.90
N LEU A 26 -12.04 -35.64 -25.89
CA LEU A 26 -13.46 -35.49 -25.57
C LEU A 26 -13.67 -35.06 -24.10
N HIS A 27 -12.93 -35.66 -23.15
CA HIS A 27 -12.96 -35.25 -21.74
C HIS A 27 -12.48 -33.81 -21.55
N PHE A 28 -11.39 -33.41 -22.23
CA PHE A 28 -10.88 -32.04 -22.17
C PHE A 28 -11.87 -31.03 -22.77
N LYS A 29 -12.59 -31.39 -23.85
CA LYS A 29 -13.63 -30.55 -24.46
C LYS A 29 -14.83 -30.38 -23.55
N ILE A 30 -15.26 -31.44 -22.87
CA ILE A 30 -16.35 -31.41 -21.88
C ILE A 30 -15.94 -30.56 -20.67
N HIS A 31 -14.71 -30.72 -20.17
CA HIS A 31 -14.22 -29.95 -19.02
C HIS A 31 -14.08 -28.46 -19.35
N ASN A 32 -13.54 -28.09 -20.52
CA ASN A 32 -13.50 -26.70 -20.96
C ASN A 32 -14.91 -26.11 -21.19
N ALA A 33 -15.85 -26.88 -21.74
CA ALA A 33 -17.23 -26.44 -21.90
C ALA A 33 -17.93 -26.23 -20.54
N ILE A 34 -17.70 -27.12 -19.56
CA ILE A 34 -18.22 -27.00 -18.20
C ILE A 34 -17.59 -25.80 -17.48
N VAL A 35 -16.27 -25.61 -17.55
CA VAL A 35 -15.58 -24.44 -16.98
C VAL A 35 -16.07 -23.14 -17.63
N PHE A 36 -16.36 -23.14 -18.93
CA PHE A 36 -16.92 -21.99 -19.65
C PHE A 36 -18.38 -21.70 -19.26
N LEU A 37 -19.22 -22.72 -19.08
CA LEU A 37 -20.60 -22.57 -18.59
C LEU A 37 -20.64 -22.14 -17.11
N LEU A 38 -19.74 -22.65 -16.28
CA LEU A 38 -19.57 -22.26 -14.89
C LEU A 38 -19.11 -20.80 -14.80
N ALA A 39 -18.21 -20.36 -15.70
CA ALA A 39 -17.77 -18.97 -15.78
C ALA A 39 -18.90 -18.00 -16.18
N LEU A 40 -19.82 -18.42 -17.07
CA LEU A 40 -20.99 -17.62 -17.45
C LEU A 40 -22.05 -17.52 -16.34
N HIS A 41 -22.12 -18.47 -15.41
CA HIS A 41 -23.02 -18.40 -14.25
C HIS A 41 -22.52 -17.44 -13.15
N ILE A 42 -21.30 -16.91 -13.26
CA ILE A 42 -20.71 -15.90 -12.36
C ILE A 42 -20.77 -14.50 -13.00
N GLN A 43 -21.88 -14.17 -13.66
CA GLN A 43 -22.21 -12.79 -14.06
C GLN A 43 -23.46 -12.28 -13.31
N GLY A 44 -23.75 -12.86 -12.15
CA GLY A 44 -24.68 -12.30 -11.17
C GLY A 44 -23.96 -11.31 -10.25
N GLY A 45 -23.60 -10.14 -10.78
CA GLY A 45 -23.14 -9.02 -9.96
C GLY A 45 -24.30 -8.48 -9.13
N GLU A 46 -24.57 -9.09 -7.98
CA GLU A 46 -25.52 -8.56 -7.00
C GLU A 46 -25.07 -7.16 -6.59
N THR A 47 -25.95 -6.17 -6.75
CA THR A 47 -25.73 -4.82 -6.25
C THR A 47 -25.74 -4.87 -4.74
N VAL A 48 -24.55 -5.04 -4.14
CA VAL A 48 -24.38 -5.08 -2.69
C VAL A 48 -25.01 -3.82 -2.11
N ALA A 49 -26.12 -4.01 -1.39
CA ALA A 49 -26.79 -2.96 -0.65
C ALA A 49 -25.73 -2.17 0.14
N LYS A 50 -25.63 -0.86 -0.08
CA LYS A 50 -24.69 0.02 0.62
C LYS A 50 -24.94 -0.08 2.12
N SER A 51 -24.16 -0.92 2.79
CA SER A 51 -24.29 -1.13 4.22
C SER A 51 -24.02 0.21 4.94
N LYS A 52 -24.78 0.50 5.99
CA LYS A 52 -24.69 1.79 6.71
C LYS A 52 -23.30 1.99 7.35
N THR A 53 -22.56 0.90 7.59
CA THR A 53 -21.27 0.90 8.30
C THR A 53 -20.07 1.36 7.46
N PRO A 54 -19.82 0.92 6.21
CA PRO A 54 -18.69 1.42 5.42
C PRO A 54 -18.88 2.88 5.01
N ALA A 55 -20.10 3.29 4.67
CA ALA A 55 -20.41 4.69 4.36
C ALA A 55 -20.17 5.62 5.56
N LYS A 56 -20.45 5.16 6.79
CA LYS A 56 -20.12 5.91 8.02
C LYS A 56 -18.61 6.00 8.23
N ARG A 57 -17.86 4.90 8.06
CA ARG A 57 -16.40 4.88 8.19
C ARG A 57 -15.73 5.81 7.17
N ALA A 58 -16.22 5.84 5.93
CA ALA A 58 -15.75 6.75 4.90
C ALA A 58 -15.91 8.23 5.32
N ARG A 59 -17.09 8.64 5.80
CA ARG A 59 -17.32 10.02 6.28
C ARG A 59 -16.38 10.40 7.42
N ILE A 60 -16.23 9.53 8.43
CA ILE A 60 -15.33 9.77 9.56
C ILE A 60 -13.86 9.87 9.09
N ALA A 61 -13.46 9.04 8.13
CA ALA A 61 -12.12 9.07 7.56
C ALA A 61 -11.83 10.40 6.84
N GLU A 62 -12.80 10.92 6.08
CA GLU A 62 -12.71 12.22 5.41
C GLU A 62 -12.52 13.35 6.44
N ASP A 63 -13.34 13.39 7.49
CA ASP A 63 -13.25 14.42 8.55
C ASP A 63 -11.91 14.36 9.28
N ASN A 64 -11.46 13.14 9.63
CA ASN A 64 -10.16 12.92 10.24
C ASN A 64 -9.01 13.34 9.31
N ARG A 65 -9.13 13.07 8.00
CA ARG A 65 -8.14 13.47 7.01
C ARG A 65 -8.02 14.98 6.93
N LEU A 66 -9.13 15.72 6.91
CA LEU A 66 -9.13 17.19 6.87
C LEU A 66 -8.47 17.78 8.13
N ARG A 67 -8.83 17.29 9.32
CA ARG A 67 -8.20 17.72 10.58
C ARG A 67 -6.70 17.43 10.58
N ASN A 68 -6.31 16.21 10.24
CA ASN A 68 -4.90 15.79 10.22
C ASN A 68 -4.10 16.58 9.18
N LYS A 69 -4.69 16.88 8.01
CA LYS A 69 -4.07 17.71 6.98
C LYS A 69 -3.77 19.11 7.52
N ALA A 70 -4.72 19.75 8.18
CA ALA A 70 -4.52 21.09 8.75
C ALA A 70 -3.36 21.14 9.77
N TYR A 71 -3.30 20.19 10.71
CA TYR A 71 -2.21 20.13 11.70
C TYR A 71 -0.85 19.82 11.04
N LYS A 72 -0.80 18.87 10.11
CA LYS A 72 0.44 18.52 9.38
C LYS A 72 0.95 19.71 8.55
N SER A 73 0.06 20.44 7.90
CA SER A 73 0.42 21.65 7.14
C SER A 73 0.99 22.73 8.05
N LYS A 74 0.33 23.02 9.18
CA LYS A 74 0.82 24.00 10.18
C LYS A 74 2.24 23.65 10.65
N LEU A 75 2.47 22.39 11.02
CA LEU A 75 3.80 21.92 11.42
C LEU A 75 4.84 22.09 10.31
N LYS A 76 4.51 21.75 9.06
CA LYS A 76 5.42 21.91 7.92
C LYS A 76 5.79 23.38 7.72
N THR A 77 4.82 24.29 7.82
CA THR A 77 5.06 25.73 7.69
C THR A 77 5.96 26.26 8.80
N SER A 78 5.72 25.89 10.06
CA SER A 78 6.56 26.34 11.18
C SER A 78 7.97 25.78 11.12
N VAL A 79 8.15 24.52 10.67
CA VAL A 79 9.49 23.95 10.45
C VAL A 79 10.23 24.70 9.34
N LYS A 80 9.54 25.05 8.24
CA LYS A 80 10.15 25.87 7.18
C LYS A 80 10.56 27.26 7.66
N ALA A 81 9.76 27.89 8.52
CA ALA A 81 10.12 29.19 9.11
C ALA A 81 11.38 29.08 9.97
N TYR A 82 11.51 28.01 10.77
CA TYR A 82 12.73 27.72 11.53
C TYR A 82 13.94 27.49 10.60
N GLU A 83 13.78 26.69 9.55
CA GLU A 83 14.85 26.45 8.57
C GLU A 83 15.27 27.74 7.84
N ALA A 84 14.32 28.63 7.52
CA ALA A 84 14.63 29.93 6.94
C ALA A 84 15.42 30.83 7.90
N SER A 85 15.09 30.82 9.20
CA SER A 85 15.88 31.56 10.22
C SER A 85 17.28 31.00 10.39
N LEU A 86 17.45 29.68 10.26
CA LEU A 86 18.77 29.05 10.28
C LEU A 86 19.61 29.46 9.08
N SER A 87 19.03 29.51 7.87
CA SER A 87 19.76 29.96 6.67
C SER A 87 20.15 31.43 6.70
N ALA A 88 19.51 32.23 7.54
CA ALA A 88 19.83 33.65 7.73
C ALA A 88 20.80 33.89 8.90
N ASP A 89 21.37 32.84 9.50
CA ASP A 89 22.35 32.88 10.62
C ASP A 89 21.90 33.69 11.86
N ASN A 90 20.60 33.90 12.02
CA ASN A 90 20.04 34.64 13.15
C ASN A 90 19.71 33.71 14.32
N VAL A 91 20.64 33.59 15.27
CA VAL A 91 20.55 32.65 16.40
C VAL A 91 19.35 32.92 17.31
N GLU A 92 19.03 34.19 17.61
CA GLU A 92 17.89 34.52 18.48
C GLU A 92 16.54 34.21 17.84
N ALA A 93 16.36 34.55 16.56
CA ALA A 93 15.15 34.22 15.81
C ALA A 93 14.96 32.69 15.67
N ALA A 94 16.06 31.94 15.53
CA ALA A 94 16.02 30.49 15.49
C ALA A 94 15.56 29.88 16.82
N ARG A 95 15.98 30.42 17.97
CA ARG A 95 15.53 29.96 19.30
C ARG A 95 14.04 30.20 19.52
N GLU A 96 13.53 31.38 19.18
CA GLU A 96 12.10 31.67 19.28
C GLU A 96 11.26 30.74 18.40
N ASN A 97 11.70 30.53 17.15
CA ASN A 97 10.99 29.66 16.22
C ASN A 97 11.05 28.20 16.66
N LEU A 98 12.13 27.76 17.31
CA LEU A 98 12.23 26.43 17.91
C LEU A 98 11.17 26.23 19.01
N ILE A 99 10.99 27.20 19.92
CA ILE A 99 9.96 27.14 20.98
C ILE A 99 8.55 27.06 20.37
N LYS A 100 8.28 27.84 19.31
CA LYS A 100 6.99 27.80 18.60
C LYS A 100 6.75 26.42 17.99
N VAL A 101 7.75 25.84 17.34
CA VAL A 101 7.66 24.52 16.70
C VAL A 101 7.48 23.40 17.72
N THR A 102 8.22 23.41 18.84
CA THR A 102 8.11 22.38 19.88
C THR A 102 6.71 22.39 20.51
N SER A 103 6.17 23.57 20.83
CA SER A 103 4.79 23.72 21.32
C SER A 103 3.76 23.13 20.35
N LEU A 104 3.91 23.38 19.04
CA LEU A 104 3.01 22.83 18.03
C LEU A 104 3.12 21.30 17.88
N ILE A 105 4.33 20.75 18.03
CA ILE A 105 4.55 19.30 18.01
C ILE A 105 3.80 18.64 19.17
N ASP A 106 3.94 19.18 20.38
CA ASP A 106 3.32 18.60 21.56
C ASP A 106 1.79 18.74 21.53
N LYS A 107 1.26 19.89 21.07
CA LYS A 107 -0.17 20.05 20.78
C LYS A 107 -0.68 19.00 19.78
N SER A 108 0.12 18.66 18.77
CA SER A 108 -0.26 17.66 17.77
C SER A 108 -0.27 16.23 18.31
N VAL A 109 0.55 15.94 19.34
CA VAL A 109 0.50 14.67 20.08
C VAL A 109 -0.78 14.59 20.91
N SER A 110 -1.11 15.65 21.66
CA SER A 110 -2.34 15.70 22.46
C SER A 110 -3.61 15.57 21.61
N LYS A 111 -3.59 16.02 20.36
CA LYS A 111 -4.69 15.84 19.40
C LYS A 111 -4.68 14.50 18.65
N GLY A 112 -3.70 13.63 18.92
CA GLY A 112 -3.59 12.31 18.30
C GLY A 112 -3.16 12.30 16.83
N VAL A 113 -2.63 13.42 16.31
CA VAL A 113 -2.18 13.53 14.90
C VAL A 113 -0.81 12.89 14.72
N LEU A 114 0.04 12.96 15.75
CA LEU A 114 1.40 12.42 15.78
C LEU A 114 1.56 11.45 16.94
N HIS A 115 2.23 10.33 16.68
CA HIS A 115 2.65 9.42 17.74
C HIS A 115 3.77 10.04 18.58
N LYS A 116 3.81 9.72 19.88
CA LYS A 116 4.80 10.22 20.85
C LYS A 116 6.24 10.04 20.38
N ASN A 117 6.58 8.89 19.80
CA ASN A 117 7.93 8.61 19.31
C ASN A 117 8.27 9.48 18.08
N THR A 118 7.31 9.74 17.20
CA THR A 118 7.53 10.61 16.04
C THR A 118 7.75 12.05 16.47
N ALA A 119 7.02 12.52 17.48
CA ALA A 119 7.25 13.82 18.09
C ALA A 119 8.64 13.93 18.73
N ALA A 120 9.06 12.93 19.52
CA ALA A 120 10.39 12.88 20.12
C ALA A 120 11.51 12.92 19.08
N ARG A 121 11.41 12.13 18.00
CA ARG A 121 12.38 12.15 16.89
C ARG A 121 12.49 13.54 16.25
N LYS A 122 11.35 14.21 16.00
CA LYS A 122 11.33 15.55 15.42
C LYS A 122 11.96 16.60 16.35
N LYS A 123 11.63 16.56 17.65
CA LYS A 123 12.24 17.46 18.65
C LYS A 123 13.76 17.28 18.71
N SER A 124 14.23 16.03 18.75
CA SER A 124 15.67 15.72 18.75
C SER A 124 16.36 16.23 17.48
N ALA A 125 15.76 16.03 16.30
CA ALA A 125 16.34 16.48 15.04
C ALA A 125 16.49 18.02 14.98
N LEU A 126 15.49 18.77 15.44
CA LEU A 126 15.55 20.23 15.47
C LEU A 126 16.59 20.75 16.46
N ALA A 127 16.66 20.16 17.66
CA ALA A 127 17.67 20.51 18.66
C ALA A 127 19.09 20.26 18.15
N LYS A 128 19.32 19.13 17.46
CA LYS A 128 20.62 18.82 16.85
C LYS A 128 21.06 19.87 15.83
N LYS A 129 20.14 20.37 15.00
CA LYS A 129 20.44 21.44 14.03
C LYS A 129 20.88 22.72 14.71
N LEU A 130 20.21 23.13 15.79
CA LEU A 130 20.58 24.32 16.56
C LEU A 130 21.94 24.15 17.26
N ASN A 131 22.17 22.99 17.87
CA ASN A 131 23.44 22.71 18.54
C ASN A 131 24.62 22.68 17.55
N ALA A 132 24.42 22.10 16.37
CA ALA A 132 25.46 22.06 15.33
C ALA A 132 25.89 23.48 14.89
N MET A 133 24.96 24.45 14.85
CA MET A 133 25.31 25.84 14.55
C MET A 133 26.11 26.48 15.69
N ASN A 134 25.73 26.24 16.95
CA ASN A 134 26.47 26.78 18.10
C ASN A 134 27.91 26.25 18.15
N THR A 135 28.13 24.96 17.86
CA THR A 135 29.46 24.35 17.85
C THR A 135 30.38 24.86 16.74
N ILE A 136 29.85 25.46 15.68
CA ILE A 136 30.66 26.07 14.60
C ILE A 136 31.11 27.50 14.97
N ALA A 137 30.41 28.13 15.92
CA ALA A 137 30.70 29.49 16.38
C ALA A 137 31.69 29.54 17.57
N GLU A 138 31.99 28.40 18.19
CA GLU A 138 33.05 28.20 19.20
C GLU A 138 34.34 27.72 18.54
#